data_AF-W1W0Y0-F1
#
_entry.id   AF-W1W0Y0-F1
#
_cell.length_a   1.000
_cell.length_b   1.000
_cell.length_c   1.000
_cell.angle_alpha   90.00
_cell.angle_beta   90.00
_cell.angle_gamma   90.00
#
_symmetry.space_group_name_H-M   'P 1'
#
loop_
_entity.id
_entity.type
_entity.pdbx_description
1 polymer ?
#
loop_
_entity_poly.entity_id
_entity_poly.type
_entity_poly.pdbx_seq_one_letter_code
_entity_poly.pdbx_strand_id
1 'polypeptide(L)'
;MRIEVTIAKTSPLPAGAIDALAGELSRRIQYAFPDNEGHVSVRYAAANNLSVIGATKEDKQRISEILQETWESADDWFVSE
;
A
#
# COMPACT_ATOMS: atom_id res chain seq x y z
N MET A 1 -1.94 -13.26 3.51
CA MET A 1 -2.08 -12.10 4.43
C MET A 1 -3.03 -11.06 3.82
N ARG A 2 -3.77 -10.26 4.60
CA ARG A 2 -4.65 -9.21 4.05
C ARG A 2 -4.21 -7.82 4.51
N ILE A 3 -4.00 -6.92 3.56
CA ILE A 3 -3.47 -5.56 3.77
C ILE A 3 -4.49 -4.58 3.21
N GLU A 4 -4.99 -3.69 4.05
CA GLU A 4 -5.94 -2.66 3.68
C GLU A 4 -5.35 -1.29 3.98
N VAL A 5 -5.26 -0.46 2.95
CA VAL A 5 -4.82 0.93 3.04
C VAL A 5 -6.03 1.82 2.77
N THR A 6 -6.27 2.76 3.66
CA THR A 6 -7.23 3.83 3.40
C THR A 6 -6.54 5.17 3.26
N ILE A 7 -7.02 5.98 2.33
CA ILE A 7 -6.54 7.33 2.07
C ILE A 7 -7.65 8.31 2.44
N ALA A 8 -7.31 9.33 3.21
CA ALA A 8 -8.26 10.36 3.61
C ALA A 8 -8.79 11.10 2.38
N LYS A 9 -10.11 11.21 2.26
CA LYS A 9 -10.77 11.98 1.19
C LYS A 9 -10.35 13.46 1.16
N THR A 10 -9.78 13.98 2.24
CA THR A 10 -9.23 15.35 2.32
C THR A 10 -7.93 15.52 1.55
N SER A 11 -7.28 14.43 1.13
CA SER A 11 -6.05 14.43 0.34
C SER A 11 -6.30 13.67 -0.96
N PRO A 12 -7.04 14.25 -1.91
CA PRO A 12 -7.35 13.60 -3.18
C PRO A 12 -6.07 13.41 -3.99
N LEU A 13 -5.88 12.19 -4.49
CA LEU A 13 -4.81 11.85 -5.40
C LEU A 13 -5.28 11.96 -6.86
N PRO A 14 -4.34 12.14 -7.82
CA PRO A 14 -4.67 12.13 -9.23
C PRO A 14 -5.40 10.86 -9.68
N ALA A 15 -6.08 10.94 -10.82
CA ALA A 15 -6.73 9.78 -11.41
C ALA A 15 -5.73 8.63 -11.62
N GLY A 16 -6.16 7.40 -11.34
CA GLY A 16 -5.30 6.21 -11.44
C GLY A 16 -4.28 6.04 -10.31
N ALA A 17 -4.06 7.05 -9.45
CA ALA A 17 -3.08 6.93 -8.34
C ALA A 17 -3.44 5.85 -7.33
N ILE A 18 -4.73 5.61 -7.07
CA ILE A 18 -5.19 4.54 -6.17
C ILE A 18 -4.82 3.17 -6.74
N ASP A 19 -5.11 2.95 -8.02
CA ASP A 19 -4.84 1.68 -8.68
C ASP A 19 -3.33 1.45 -8.85
N ALA A 20 -2.59 2.51 -9.20
CA ALA A 20 -1.14 2.48 -9.30
C ALA A 20 -0.48 2.17 -7.94
N LEU A 21 -0.93 2.82 -6.86
CA LEU A 21 -0.46 2.55 -5.50
C LEU A 21 -0.78 1.12 -5.06
N ALA A 22 -2.00 0.64 -5.34
CA ALA A 22 -2.38 -0.74 -5.07
C ALA A 22 -1.46 -1.72 -5.81
N GLY A 23 -1.18 -1.46 -7.10
CA GLY A 23 -0.31 -2.27 -7.93
C GLY A 23 1.14 -2.30 -7.44
N GLU A 24 1.74 -1.13 -7.18
CA GLU A 24 3.13 -1.06 -6.71
C GLU A 24 3.29 -1.67 -5.32
N LEU A 25 2.39 -1.36 -4.39
CA LEU A 25 2.43 -1.95 -3.05
C LEU A 25 2.27 -3.47 -3.12
N SER A 26 1.39 -3.99 -3.98
CA SER A 26 1.24 -5.43 -4.20
C SER A 26 2.55 -6.07 -4.66
N ARG A 27 3.25 -5.46 -5.62
CA ARG A 27 4.55 -5.96 -6.12
C ARG A 27 5.60 -6.01 -5.01
N ARG A 28 5.75 -4.93 -4.23
CA ARG A 28 6.75 -4.87 -3.15
C ARG A 28 6.44 -5.85 -2.01
N ILE A 29 5.17 -6.01 -1.68
CA ILE A 29 4.74 -7.01 -0.69
C ILE A 29 5.04 -8.42 -1.18
N GLN A 30 4.74 -8.74 -2.44
CA GLN A 30 5.06 -10.06 -2.99
C GLN A 30 6.57 -10.33 -3.02
N TYR A 31 7.39 -9.31 -3.28
CA TYR A 31 8.84 -9.43 -3.22
C TYR A 31 9.36 -9.65 -1.78
N ALA A 32 8.81 -8.94 -0.80
CA ALA A 32 9.22 -9.06 0.60
C ALA A 32 8.69 -10.34 1.29
N PHE A 33 7.53 -10.83 0.86
CA PHE A 33 6.84 -11.98 1.44
C PHE A 33 6.47 -13.01 0.36
N PRO A 34 7.46 -13.67 -0.29
CA PRO A 34 7.22 -14.57 -1.42
C PRO A 34 6.35 -15.79 -1.04
N ASP A 35 6.45 -16.26 0.21
CA ASP A 35 5.72 -17.42 0.72
C ASP A 35 4.30 -17.08 1.21
N ASN A 36 3.90 -15.81 1.22
CA ASN A 36 2.63 -15.36 1.76
C ASN A 36 1.99 -14.33 0.85
N GLU A 37 1.10 -14.78 -0.04
CA GLU A 37 0.35 -13.89 -0.92
C GLU A 37 -0.39 -12.83 -0.09
N GLY A 38 0.05 -11.58 -0.25
CA GLY A 38 -0.52 -10.41 0.38
C GLY A 38 -1.63 -9.85 -0.50
N HIS A 39 -2.88 -9.98 -0.07
CA HIS A 39 -3.98 -9.29 -0.73
C HIS A 39 -3.99 -7.83 -0.30
N VAL A 40 -3.57 -6.94 -1.19
CA VAL A 40 -3.55 -5.49 -0.98
C VAL A 40 -4.84 -4.88 -1.53
N SER A 41 -5.48 -4.02 -0.73
CA SER A 41 -6.60 -3.18 -1.16
C SER A 41 -6.35 -1.74 -0.73
N VAL A 42 -6.52 -0.80 -1.67
CA VAL A 42 -6.39 0.64 -1.42
C VAL A 42 -7.72 1.31 -1.74
N ARG A 43 -8.23 2.15 -0.83
CA ARG A 43 -9.49 2.89 -1.05
C ARG A 43 -9.51 4.23 -0.33
N TYR A 44 -10.41 5.12 -0.75
CA TYR A 44 -10.69 6.33 0.01
C TYR A 44 -11.56 6.07 1.24
N ALA A 45 -11.25 6.73 2.36
CA ALA A 45 -12.03 6.73 3.59
C ALA A 45 -12.01 8.10 4.29
N ALA A 46 -12.58 8.18 5.49
CA ALA A 46 -12.57 9.42 6.28
C ALA A 46 -11.16 9.81 6.76
N ALA A 47 -10.26 8.84 6.94
CA ALA A 47 -8.90 9.05 7.45
C ALA A 47 -7.91 8.08 6.80
N ASN A 48 -6.62 8.41 6.92
CA ASN A 48 -5.53 7.52 6.55
C ASN A 48 -5.42 6.37 7.54
N ASN A 49 -5.33 5.13 7.07
CA ASN A 49 -5.14 3.96 7.93
C ASN A 49 -4.44 2.83 7.18
N LEU A 50 -3.67 2.01 7.91
CA LEU A 50 -3.12 0.75 7.45
C LEU A 50 -3.61 -0.36 8.38
N SER A 51 -4.29 -1.36 7.84
CA SER A 51 -4.73 -2.55 8.57
C SER A 51 -4.12 -3.79 7.95
N VAL A 52 -3.53 -4.65 8.77
CA VAL A 52 -2.92 -5.91 8.34
C VAL A 52 -3.46 -7.05 9.18
N ILE A 53 -4.10 -8.02 8.52
CA ILE A 53 -4.77 -9.16 9.13
C ILE A 53 -4.01 -10.44 8.77
N GLY A 54 -3.77 -11.29 9.77
CA GLY A 54 -3.08 -12.58 9.59
C GLY A 54 -1.57 -12.46 9.38
N ALA A 55 -0.94 -11.49 10.06
CA ALA A 55 0.50 -11.23 10.00
C ALA A 55 1.09 -11.08 11.41
N THR A 56 2.36 -11.41 11.58
CA THR A 56 3.08 -11.22 12.85
C THR A 56 3.31 -9.72 13.14
N LYS A 57 3.79 -9.38 14.34
CA LYS A 57 4.06 -7.98 14.68
C LYS A 57 5.21 -7.43 13.82
N GLU A 58 6.21 -8.26 13.57
CA GLU A 58 7.39 -7.99 12.77
C GLU A 58 6.99 -7.76 11.30
N ASP A 59 6.13 -8.61 10.74
CA ASP A 59 5.61 -8.43 9.38
C ASP A 59 4.83 -7.12 9.26
N LYS A 60 3.99 -6.78 10.25
CA LYS A 60 3.23 -5.53 10.26
C LYS A 60 4.15 -4.31 10.23
N GLN A 61 5.25 -4.36 10.95
CA GLN A 61 6.25 -3.29 10.94
C GLN A 61 6.90 -3.20 9.56
N ARG A 62 7.34 -4.31 8.98
CA ARG A 62 7.94 -4.32 7.64
C ARG A 62 6.97 -3.84 6.55
N ILE A 63 5.69 -4.19 6.64
CA ILE A 63 4.65 -3.71 5.70
C ILE A 63 4.45 -2.21 5.82
N SER A 64 4.52 -1.67 7.04
CA SER A 64 4.42 -0.23 7.27
C SER A 64 5.61 0.51 6.64
N GLU A 65 6.82 -0.03 6.76
CA GLU A 65 8.02 0.49 6.09
C GLU A 65 7.88 0.42 4.57
N ILE A 66 7.46 -0.72 4.01
CA ILE A 66 7.24 -0.86 2.56
C ILE A 66 6.22 0.15 2.05
N LEU A 67 5.12 0.39 2.79
CA LEU A 67 4.14 1.40 2.42
C LEU A 67 4.75 2.81 2.42
N GLN A 68 5.59 3.14 3.40
CA GLN A 68 6.32 4.41 3.45
C GLN A 68 7.30 4.55 2.28
N GLU A 69 8.14 3.55 2.03
CA GLU A 69 9.07 3.50 0.90
C GLU A 69 8.31 3.66 -0.44
N THR A 70 7.12 3.07 -0.56
CA THR A 70 6.28 3.19 -1.76
C THR A 70 5.79 4.63 -1.93
N TRP A 71 5.39 5.28 -0.85
CA TRP A 71 4.98 6.68 -0.88
C TRP A 71 6.12 7.64 -1.20
N GLU A 72 7.31 7.42 -0.64
CA GLU A 72 8.49 8.28 -0.83
C GLU A 72 9.10 8.16 -2.23
N SER A 73 8.91 7.01 -2.88
CA SER A 73 9.37 6.76 -4.26
C SER A 73 8.26 6.94 -5.30
N ALA A 74 7.16 7.63 -4.96
CA ALA A 74 6.05 7.85 -5.88
C ALA A 74 6.50 8.46 -7.22
N ASP A 75 7.48 9.37 -7.21
CA ASP A 75 8.01 9.99 -8.43
C ASP A 75 8.66 8.97 -9.40
N ASP A 76 9.11 7.81 -8.91
CA ASP A 76 9.80 6.78 -9.72
C ASP A 76 8.81 5.79 -10.38
N TRP A 77 7.66 5.53 -9.74
CA TRP A 77 6.71 4.51 -10.20
C TRP A 77 5.34 5.06 -10.61
N PHE A 78 4.99 6.27 -10.17
CA PHE A 78 3.74 6.95 -10.52
C PHE A 78 3.98 7.97 -11.62
N VAL A 79 3.95 7.50 -12.87
CA VAL A 79 3.96 8.38 -14.04
C VAL A 79 2.53 8.84 -14.30
N SER A 80 2.21 10.08 -13.95
CA SER A 80 0.96 10.70 -14.41
C SER A 80 1.14 11.11 -15.88
N GLU A 81 0.58 10.33 -16.81
CA GLU A 81 0.33 10.83 -18.18
C GLU A 81 -0.82 11.84 -18.20
#